data_AF-A0AAU9SX21-F1
#
_entry.id   AF-A0AAU9SX21-F1
#
_cell.length_a   1.000
_cell.length_b   1.000
_cell.length_c   1.000
_cell.angle_alpha   90.00
_cell.angle_beta   90.00
_cell.angle_gamma   90.00
#
_symmetry.space_group_name_H-M   'P 1'
#
loop_
_entity.id
_entity.type
_entity.pdbx_description
1 polymer ?
#
loop_
_entity_poly.entity_id
_entity_poly.type
_entity_poly.pdbx_seq_one_letter_code
_entity_poly.pdbx_strand_id
1 'polypeptide(L)' 'MFVGIFGASNAPTELAKQISEAEEKYEEIMKSLDPHLSSSYKRRCEEATKEGGNISGHSLGTWNIPVVISDEEAYRAAQR' A
#
# COMPACT_ATOMS: atom_id res chain seq x y z
N MET A 1 7.88 -11.24 -6.34
CA MET A 1 6.83 -10.19 -6.42
C MET A 1 6.20 -10.26 -7.80
N PHE A 2 4.92 -9.92 -7.98
CA PHE A 2 4.04 -10.16 -9.16
C PHE A 2 4.70 -10.50 -10.52
N VAL A 3 5.71 -9.76 -11.00
CA VAL A 3 6.51 -10.10 -12.20
C VAL A 3 7.07 -11.52 -12.19
N GLY A 4 7.57 -11.99 -11.05
CA GLY A 4 8.08 -13.36 -10.92
C GLY A 4 6.99 -14.45 -10.84
N ILE A 5 5.73 -14.07 -10.64
CA ILE A 5 4.59 -15.01 -10.54
C ILE A 5 3.81 -15.05 -11.86
N PHE A 6 3.54 -13.88 -12.43
CA PHE A 6 2.66 -13.69 -13.59
C PHE A 6 3.44 -13.33 -14.87
N GLY A 7 4.75 -13.09 -14.78
CA GLY A 7 5.56 -12.59 -15.90
C GLY A 7 5.46 -11.07 -16.07
N ALA A 8 6.44 -10.46 -16.73
CA ALA A 8 6.52 -9.01 -16.89
C ALA A 8 5.34 -8.40 -17.66
N SER A 9 4.77 -9.14 -18.62
CA SER A 9 3.63 -8.68 -19.43
C SER A 9 2.31 -8.68 -18.67
N ASN A 10 2.06 -9.68 -17.83
CA ASN A 10 0.77 -9.85 -17.16
C ASN A 10 0.78 -9.28 -15.74
N ALA A 11 1.95 -9.09 -15.13
CA ALA A 11 2.09 -8.55 -13.79
C ALA A 11 1.36 -7.23 -13.55
N PRO A 12 1.40 -6.22 -14.45
CA PRO A 12 0.63 -4.99 -14.25
C PRO A 12 -0.88 -5.24 -14.20
N THR A 13 -1.39 -6.09 -15.09
CA THR A 13 -2.81 -6.43 -15.16
C THR A 13 -3.28 -7.20 -13.92
N GLU A 14 -2.52 -8.21 -13.49
CA GLU A 14 -2.85 -8.99 -12.30
C GLU A 14 -2.75 -8.16 -11.03
N LEU A 15 -1.77 -7.26 -10.94
CA LEU A 15 -1.66 -6.32 -9.82
C LEU A 15 -2.85 -5.37 -9.78
N ALA A 16 -3.21 -4.76 -10.92
CA ALA A 16 -4.36 -3.87 -11.00
C ALA A 16 -5.66 -4.58 -10.59
N LYS A 17 -5.87 -5.81 -11.07
CA LYS A 17 -7.01 -6.63 -10.69
C LYS A 17 -7.07 -6.87 -9.17
N GLN A 18 -5.96 -7.27 -8.57
CA GLN A 18 -5.90 -7.54 -7.12
C GLN A 18 -6.14 -6.27 -6.29
N ILE A 19 -5.63 -5.12 -6.75
CA ILE A 19 -5.88 -3.82 -6.10
C ILE A 19 -7.38 -3.49 -6.19
N SER A 20 -7.98 -3.57 -7.38
CA SER A 20 -9.41 -3.27 -7.55
C SER A 20 -10.31 -4.18 -6.72
N GLU A 21 -10.02 -5.48 -6.66
CA GLU A 21 -10.75 -6.42 -5.80
C GLU A 21 -10.61 -6.08 -4.30
N ALA A 22 -9.46 -5.59 -3.88
CA ALA A 22 -9.23 -5.17 -2.50
C ALA A 22 -9.97 -3.85 -2.17
N GLU A 23 -9.97 -2.90 -3.08
CA GLU A 23 -10.68 -1.63 -2.96
C GLU A 23 -12.20 -1.83 -2.90
N GLU A 24 -12.75 -2.70 -3.75
CA GLU A 24 -14.17 -3.04 -3.75
C GLU A 24 -14.60 -3.65 -2.41
N LYS A 25 -13.85 -4.65 -1.92
CA LYS A 25 -14.11 -5.26 -0.59
C LYS A 25 -14.02 -4.23 0.54
N TYR A 26 -13.04 -3.33 0.47
CA TYR A 26 -12.92 -2.25 1.45
C TYR A 26 -14.16 -1.36 1.43
N GLU A 27 -14.65 -0.96 0.25
CA GLU A 27 -15.88 -0.17 0.15
C GLU A 27 -17.10 -0.89 0.71
N GLU A 28 -17.27 -2.17 0.39
CA GLU A 28 -18.39 -2.98 0.89
C GLU A 28 -18.38 -3.03 2.43
N ILE A 29 -17.22 -3.32 3.03
CA ILE A 29 -17.07 -3.33 4.48
C ILE A 29 -17.39 -1.95 5.06
N MET A 30 -16.87 -0.88 4.47
CA MET A 30 -17.10 0.49 4.93
C MET A 30 -18.56 0.94 4.84
N LYS A 31 -19.32 0.41 3.88
CA LYS A 31 -20.77 0.61 3.74
C LYS A 31 -21.57 -0.22 4.75
N SER A 32 -21.08 -1.40 5.13
CA SER A 32 -21.73 -2.29 6.11
C SER A 32 -21.47 -1.91 7.58
N LEU A 33 -20.41 -1.15 7.84
CA LEU A 33 -20.03 -0.67 9.16
C LEU A 33 -21.03 0.35 9.72
N ASP A 34 -21.08 0.43 11.06
CA ASP A 34 -21.81 1.49 11.75
C ASP A 34 -21.35 2.89 11.25
N PRO A 35 -22.27 3.83 10.96
CA PRO A 35 -21.91 5.13 10.40
C PRO A 35 -20.91 5.93 11.23
N HIS A 36 -20.96 5.83 12.56
CA HIS A 36 -20.02 6.51 13.45
C HIS A 36 -18.64 5.87 13.38
N LEU A 37 -18.58 4.54 13.36
CA LEU A 37 -17.33 3.80 13.21
C LEU A 37 -16.68 4.03 11.84
N SER A 38 -17.48 3.99 10.76
CA SER A 38 -17.04 4.28 9.38
C SER A 38 -16.46 5.70 9.26
N SER A 39 -17.15 6.70 9.84
CA SER A 39 -16.66 8.09 9.86
C SER A 39 -15.38 8.25 10.67
N SER A 40 -15.30 7.63 11.86
CA SER A 40 -14.12 7.68 12.72
C SER A 40 -12.90 7.05 12.04
N TYR A 41 -13.08 5.89 11.39
CA TYR A 41 -12.02 5.21 10.65
C TYR A 41 -11.49 6.06 9.49
N LYS A 42 -12.37 6.61 8.64
CA LYS A 42 -11.97 7.49 7.53
C LYS A 42 -11.14 8.68 8.02
N ARG A 43 -11.57 9.33 9.10
CA ARG A 43 -10.84 10.44 9.72
C ARG A 43 -9.43 10.02 10.16
N ARG A 44 -9.28 8.84 10.78
CA ARG A 44 -7.94 8.37 11.18
C ARG A 44 -7.05 8.05 9.97
N CYS A 45 -7.60 7.55 8.87
CA CYS A 45 -6.85 7.37 7.62
C CYS A 45 -6.31 8.70 7.08
N GLU A 46 -7.12 9.75 7.08
CA GLU A 46 -6.69 11.10 6.66
C GLU A 46 -5.60 11.66 7.57
N GLU A 47 -5.77 11.51 8.89
CA GLU A 47 -4.77 11.92 9.89
C GLU A 47 -3.45 11.18 9.68
N ALA A 48 -3.48 9.84 9.56
CA ALA A 48 -2.29 9.03 9.33
C ALA A 48 -1.58 9.38 8.01
N THR A 49 -2.34 9.69 6.96
CA THR A 49 -1.78 10.13 5.67
C THR A 49 -1.06 11.48 5.79
N LYS A 50 -1.63 12.42 6.56
CA LYS A 50 -0.99 13.70 6.88
C LYS A 50 0.26 13.52 7.74
N GLU A 51 0.20 12.66 8.76
CA GLU A 51 1.31 12.32 9.65
C GLU A 51 2.50 11.72 8.87
N GLY A 52 2.24 10.77 7.96
CA GLY A 52 3.28 10.10 7.17
C GLY A 52 3.90 10.93 6.05
N GLY A 53 3.34 12.11 5.75
CA GLY A 53 3.64 12.86 4.53
C GLY A 53 4.92 13.69 4.51
N ASN A 54 5.53 14.04 5.66
CA ASN A 54 6.88 14.66 5.75
C ASN A 54 7.28 15.12 7.17
N ILE A 55 6.40 15.08 8.17
CA ILE A 55 6.67 15.64 9.51
C ILE A 55 6.08 14.74 10.60
N SER A 56 6.30 13.42 10.51
CA SER A 56 6.06 12.58 11.67
C SER A 56 7.20 12.85 12.66
N GLY A 57 6.98 13.67 13.68
CA GLY A 57 7.82 13.70 14.90
C GLY A 57 7.75 12.38 15.69
N HIS A 58 7.38 11.29 15.03
CA HIS A 58 7.20 9.96 15.56
C HIS A 58 8.59 9.32 15.72
N SER A 59 8.78 8.60 16.82
CA SER A 59 10.06 7.93 17.17
C SER A 59 10.58 6.94 16.12
N LEU A 60 9.72 6.52 15.19
CA LEU A 60 10.04 5.57 14.12
C LEU A 60 10.64 6.26 12.87
N GLY A 61 10.72 7.60 12.87
CA GLY A 61 11.33 8.39 11.80
C GLY A 61 10.41 8.60 10.59
N THR A 62 10.92 9.36 9.62
CA THR A 62 10.23 9.62 8.34
C THR A 62 10.39 8.42 7.43
N TRP A 63 9.27 7.85 6.98
CA TRP A 63 9.28 6.82 5.94
C TRP A 63 9.65 7.45 4.59
N ASN A 64 10.79 7.07 4.04
CA ASN A 64 11.22 7.49 2.70
C ASN A 64 10.87 6.38 1.71
N ILE A 65 10.28 6.75 0.57
CA ILE A 65 10.06 5.80 -0.54
C ILE A 65 11.43 5.29 -0.99
N PRO A 66 11.69 3.97 -0.94
CA PRO A 66 12.93 3.40 -1.44
C PRO A 66 13.09 3.71 -2.93
N VAL A 67 14.32 3.91 -3.37
CA VAL A 67 14.62 4.05 -4.80
C VAL A 67 14.13 2.84 -5.57
N VAL A 68 13.68 3.06 -6.80
CA VAL A 68 13.21 1.98 -7.68
C VAL A 68 14.33 0.96 -7.87
N ILE A 69 14.03 -0.29 -7.57
CA ILE A 69 14.96 -1.40 -7.78
C ILE A 69 14.87 -1.81 -9.24
N SER A 70 15.93 -1.55 -10.00
CA SER A 70 15.99 -1.90 -11.43
C SER A 70 16.19 -3.39 -11.68
N ASP A 71 16.86 -4.09 -10.76
CA ASP A 71 17.13 -5.53 -10.82
C ASP A 71 16.91 -6.14 -9.43
N GLU A 72 15.78 -6.85 -9.30
CA GLU A 72 15.32 -7.45 -8.04
C GLU A 72 16.25 -8.57 -7.57
N GLU A 73 16.85 -9.34 -8.48
CA GLU A 73 17.70 -10.49 -8.13
C GLU A 73 19.07 -10.02 -7.65
N ALA A 74 19.69 -9.07 -8.36
CA ALA A 74 20.93 -8.43 -7.95
C ALA A 74 20.77 -7.71 -6.60
N TYR A 75 19.66 -6.99 -6.42
CA TYR A 75 19.37 -6.29 -5.15
C TYR A 75 19.28 -7.26 -3.96
N ARG A 76 18.57 -8.39 -4.13
CA ARG A 76 18.43 -9.40 -3.06
C ARG A 76 19.73 -10.16 -2.79
N ALA A 77 20.54 -10.40 -3.82
CA ALA A 77 21.85 -11.04 -3.66
C ALA A 77 22.84 -10.16 -2.89
N ALA A 78 22.81 -8.85 -3.11
CA ALA A 78 23.66 -7.87 -2.41
C ALA A 78 23.30 -7.67 -0.92
N GLN A 79 22.14 -8.16 -0.47
CA GLN A 79 21.67 -8.06 0.91
C GLN A 79 21.86 -9.36 1.74
N ARG A 80 22.49 -10.39 1.17
CA ARG A 80 22.97 -11.57 1.92
C ARG A 80 24.42 -11.40 2.34
#